data_AF-H9GCE9-F1
#
_entry.id   AF-H9GCE9-F1
#
_cell.length_a   1.000
_cell.length_b   1.000
_cell.length_c   1.000
_cell.angle_alpha   90.00
_cell.angle_beta   90.00
_cell.angle_gamma   90.00
#
_symmetry.space_group_name_H-M   'P 1'
#
loop_
_entity.id
_entity.type
_entity.pdbx_description
1 polymer ?
#
loop_
_entity_poly.entity_id
_entity_poly.type
_entity_poly.pdbx_seq_one_letter_code
_entity_poly.pdbx_strand_id
1 'polypeptide(L)'
;MNYLESDGRDFFFLARSGPEVEAAGQPASVPKMADDSSRKRLSADKASGPDSQRAGRRRLLVILEGASLETVKVGKTYELLNCDKHKSLLLRNGRDPGVVRPDITHQSLLMLMDSPLNRAGLLQVYIHTEKNVLIEVNPQTRIPRTFDRFCGLMVQLLHKFSVRAADGPQKLLKVIKNPVTDHLPVGCMKIGTSFSVPTVTDVRDLVPTADPVAIVVGAFAHGSVNVDYTEKMISISNYPLSAALTCAKITSTFEEMWGVV
;
A
#
# COMPACT_ATOMS: atom_id res chain seq x y z
N MET A 1 26.47 -50.30 -17.67
CA MET A 1 26.33 -51.45 -16.76
C MET A 1 24.91 -51.39 -16.22
N ASN A 2 24.12 -52.43 -16.42
CA ASN A 2 22.66 -52.43 -16.17
C ASN A 2 22.32 -52.78 -14.71
N TYR A 3 21.00 -52.89 -14.48
CA TYR A 3 20.20 -53.33 -13.33
C TYR A 3 19.50 -52.17 -12.59
N LEU A 4 18.20 -52.16 -12.26
CA LEU A 4 16.93 -52.82 -12.66
C LEU A 4 16.04 -52.75 -11.40
N GLU A 5 14.73 -52.46 -11.57
CA GLU A 5 13.60 -52.88 -10.69
C GLU A 5 13.57 -52.35 -9.22
N SER A 6 12.45 -52.18 -8.50
CA SER A 6 10.97 -52.15 -8.74
C SER A 6 10.31 -51.33 -7.59
N ASP A 7 8.99 -51.19 -7.31
CA ASP A 7 7.73 -51.79 -7.78
C ASP A 7 6.50 -50.85 -7.55
N GLY A 8 5.41 -51.10 -8.27
CA GLY A 8 3.99 -51.09 -7.83
C GLY A 8 3.38 -49.95 -6.98
N ARG A 9 2.37 -49.26 -7.56
CA ARG A 9 0.92 -49.61 -7.35
C ARG A 9 -0.04 -48.62 -8.03
N ASP A 10 -0.80 -49.11 -9.02
CA ASP A 10 -2.09 -48.55 -9.43
C ASP A 10 -3.22 -49.06 -8.51
N PHE A 11 -4.26 -48.25 -8.23
CA PHE A 11 -5.58 -48.78 -7.85
C PHE A 11 -6.75 -47.83 -8.20
N PHE A 12 -7.36 -48.12 -9.35
CA PHE A 12 -8.80 -48.12 -9.69
C PHE A 12 -9.76 -46.96 -9.34
N PHE A 13 -10.33 -46.42 -10.42
CA PHE A 13 -11.70 -45.87 -10.51
C PHE A 13 -12.78 -46.92 -10.16
N LEU A 14 -13.91 -46.49 -9.58
CA LEU A 14 -15.24 -46.99 -9.97
C LEU A 14 -16.35 -45.98 -9.63
N ALA A 15 -17.30 -45.80 -10.55
CA ALA A 15 -18.55 -45.07 -10.32
C ALA A 15 -19.73 -46.04 -10.39
N ARG A 16 -20.82 -45.80 -9.63
CA ARG A 16 -22.15 -46.38 -9.95
C ARG A 16 -23.36 -45.68 -9.32
N SER A 17 -24.37 -45.61 -10.17
CA SER A 17 -25.74 -45.08 -10.17
C SER A 17 -26.73 -45.58 -9.09
N GLY A 18 -27.73 -44.72 -8.78
CA GLY A 18 -29.18 -45.05 -8.63
C GLY A 18 -29.65 -45.85 -7.40
N PRO A 19 -30.97 -45.93 -7.11
CA PRO A 19 -32.13 -45.60 -7.98
C PRO A 19 -33.24 -44.69 -7.36
N GLU A 20 -34.33 -44.49 -8.10
CA GLU A 20 -35.56 -43.73 -7.78
C GLU A 20 -36.59 -44.53 -6.95
N VAL A 21 -37.56 -43.82 -6.33
CA VAL A 21 -38.98 -44.27 -6.18
C VAL A 21 -39.92 -43.05 -6.29
N GLU A 22 -41.08 -43.22 -6.93
CA GLU A 22 -42.08 -42.19 -7.28
C GLU A 22 -43.47 -42.50 -6.63
N ALA A 23 -44.38 -41.50 -6.66
CA ALA A 23 -45.87 -41.56 -6.61
C ALA A 23 -46.54 -40.87 -5.40
N ALA A 24 -47.78 -40.36 -5.44
CA ALA A 24 -48.61 -39.71 -6.48
C ALA A 24 -49.93 -39.21 -5.80
N GLY A 25 -50.52 -38.07 -6.20
CA GLY A 25 -51.87 -37.69 -5.71
C GLY A 25 -52.26 -36.20 -5.77
N GLN A 26 -53.45 -35.93 -6.35
CA GLN A 26 -54.18 -34.65 -6.47
C GLN A 26 -55.70 -34.98 -6.39
N PRO A 27 -56.66 -34.01 -6.37
CA PRO A 27 -56.67 -32.61 -5.92
C PRO A 27 -57.90 -32.25 -5.03
N ALA A 28 -58.04 -31.00 -4.54
CA ALA A 28 -59.33 -30.41 -4.08
C ALA A 28 -59.34 -28.86 -4.12
N SER A 29 -60.54 -28.26 -4.06
CA SER A 29 -60.89 -26.90 -4.54
C SER A 29 -60.94 -25.73 -3.52
N VAL A 30 -60.37 -24.57 -3.90
CA VAL A 30 -60.95 -23.19 -3.97
C VAL A 30 -62.15 -22.87 -3.03
N PRO A 31 -62.11 -21.81 -2.17
CA PRO A 31 -62.40 -20.43 -2.64
C PRO A 31 -61.60 -19.25 -2.05
N LYS A 32 -61.78 -18.08 -2.70
CA LYS A 32 -61.17 -16.77 -2.41
C LYS A 32 -61.68 -16.14 -1.11
N MET A 33 -60.83 -15.34 -0.47
CA MET A 33 -61.22 -14.03 0.09
C MET A 33 -60.04 -13.06 0.02
N ALA A 34 -60.33 -11.77 -0.11
CA ALA A 34 -59.32 -10.72 -0.20
C ALA A 34 -59.00 -10.15 1.18
N ASP A 35 -57.78 -9.65 1.37
CA ASP A 35 -57.61 -8.29 1.87
C ASP A 35 -56.30 -7.66 1.38
N ASP A 36 -56.28 -6.33 1.37
CA ASP A 36 -55.16 -5.46 1.02
C ASP A 36 -54.20 -5.31 2.24
N SER A 37 -53.19 -4.44 2.10
CA SER A 37 -52.39 -3.86 3.19
C SER A 37 -51.21 -4.65 3.75
N SER A 38 -50.04 -4.27 3.22
CA SER A 38 -48.91 -3.81 4.06
C SER A 38 -48.18 -4.80 4.97
N ARG A 39 -47.08 -5.37 4.45
CA ARG A 39 -45.78 -5.32 5.14
C ARG A 39 -44.59 -5.42 4.17
N LYS A 40 -44.06 -4.24 3.84
CA LYS A 40 -42.81 -3.99 3.11
C LYS A 40 -41.70 -4.99 3.50
N ARG A 41 -41.16 -5.71 2.52
CA ARG A 41 -39.79 -6.22 2.59
C ARG A 41 -38.86 -5.00 2.58
N LEU A 42 -38.15 -4.74 3.67
CA LEU A 42 -37.12 -3.71 3.70
C LEU A 42 -35.85 -4.25 3.02
N SER A 43 -35.77 -4.02 1.71
CA SER A 43 -34.50 -3.97 0.99
C SER A 43 -33.66 -2.82 1.55
N ALA A 44 -32.71 -3.13 2.42
CA ALA A 44 -31.79 -2.16 3.02
C ALA A 44 -30.57 -1.94 2.10
N ASP A 45 -30.83 -1.44 0.88
CA ASP A 45 -29.82 -0.90 -0.01
C ASP A 45 -30.18 0.58 -0.27
N LYS A 46 -29.48 1.52 0.39
CA LYS A 46 -29.23 2.87 -0.15
C LYS A 46 -28.32 3.77 0.68
N ALA A 47 -27.55 4.55 -0.07
CA ALA A 47 -27.07 5.90 0.22
C ALA A 47 -25.99 6.10 1.31
N SER A 48 -24.74 5.89 0.93
CA SER A 48 -23.63 6.71 1.42
C SER A 48 -23.42 7.92 0.49
N GLY A 49 -23.71 9.13 0.99
CA GLY A 49 -23.32 10.38 0.33
C GLY A 49 -21.80 10.59 0.36
N PRO A 50 -21.27 11.61 -0.35
CA PRO A 50 -19.82 11.82 -0.46
C PRO A 50 -19.10 12.03 0.88
N ASP A 51 -19.76 12.60 1.90
CA ASP A 51 -19.16 12.77 3.23
C ASP A 51 -19.07 11.48 4.06
N SER A 52 -19.91 10.48 3.78
CA SER A 52 -19.89 9.20 4.52
C SER A 52 -18.68 8.31 4.16
N GLN A 53 -17.84 8.72 3.20
CA GLN A 53 -16.60 8.02 2.85
C GLN A 53 -15.38 8.52 3.65
N ARG A 54 -15.51 9.61 4.42
CA ARG A 54 -14.41 10.24 5.17
C ARG A 54 -14.31 9.84 6.65
N ALA A 55 -15.31 9.13 7.18
CA ALA A 55 -15.19 8.44 8.46
C ALA A 55 -14.23 7.24 8.30
N GLY A 56 -12.97 7.43 8.70
CA GLY A 56 -11.90 6.48 8.43
C GLY A 56 -12.10 5.14 9.12
N ARG A 57 -12.33 4.08 8.35
CA ARG A 57 -12.09 2.70 8.82
C ARG A 57 -10.58 2.54 9.09
N ARG A 58 -10.21 1.76 10.11
CA ARG A 58 -8.81 1.48 10.49
C ARG A 58 -7.91 1.28 9.25
N ARG A 59 -6.86 2.08 9.16
CA ARG A 59 -5.93 2.10 8.03
C ARG A 59 -4.62 2.75 8.45
N LEU A 60 -3.51 2.12 8.09
CA LEU A 60 -2.19 2.70 8.21
C LEU A 60 -1.94 3.55 6.96
N LEU A 61 -1.52 4.79 7.16
CA LEU A 61 -1.01 5.65 6.10
C LEU A 61 0.49 5.83 6.32
N VAL A 62 1.32 5.52 5.33
CA VAL A 62 2.78 5.73 5.41
C VAL A 62 3.17 6.85 4.46
N ILE A 63 3.84 7.87 5.00
CA ILE A 63 4.34 9.01 4.24
C ILE A 63 5.87 8.89 4.18
N LEU A 64 6.39 8.61 2.99
CA LEU A 64 7.83 8.61 2.71
C LEU A 64 8.27 10.06 2.45
N GLU A 65 8.90 10.67 3.44
CA GLU A 65 9.20 12.10 3.53
C GLU A 65 10.63 12.43 3.06
N GLY A 66 10.82 13.54 2.34
CA GLY A 66 12.10 13.92 1.76
C GLY A 66 12.68 12.89 0.77
N ALA A 67 11.82 12.25 -0.03
CA ALA A 67 12.26 11.27 -1.03
C ALA A 67 13.10 11.91 -2.14
N SER A 68 14.29 11.36 -2.39
CA SER A 68 15.21 11.83 -3.44
C SER A 68 14.77 11.33 -4.84
N LEU A 69 13.66 11.88 -5.36
CA LEU A 69 13.11 11.57 -6.68
C LEU A 69 13.09 12.83 -7.56
N GLU A 70 14.08 12.96 -8.43
CA GLU A 70 14.27 14.11 -9.33
C GLU A 70 14.70 13.62 -10.72
N THR A 71 14.17 14.20 -11.80
CA THR A 71 14.58 13.87 -13.17
C THR A 71 15.71 14.76 -13.66
N VAL A 72 16.71 14.18 -14.32
CA VAL A 72 17.80 14.90 -14.98
C VAL A 72 17.81 14.60 -16.48
N LYS A 73 18.18 15.60 -17.29
CA LYS A 73 18.35 15.42 -18.74
C LYS A 73 19.79 15.05 -19.05
N VAL A 74 19.99 13.88 -19.66
CA VAL A 74 21.31 13.38 -20.08
C VAL A 74 21.31 13.30 -21.60
N GLY A 75 21.93 14.29 -22.25
CA GLY A 75 21.91 14.41 -23.71
C GLY A 75 20.48 14.57 -24.26
N LYS A 76 19.93 13.50 -24.85
CA LYS A 76 18.58 13.44 -25.43
C LYS A 76 17.55 12.71 -24.54
N THR A 77 17.98 11.98 -23.51
CA THR A 77 17.12 11.19 -22.63
C THR A 77 16.87 11.90 -21.29
N TYR A 78 15.81 11.49 -20.60
CA TYR A 78 15.54 11.85 -19.22
C TYR A 78 15.75 10.62 -18.34
N GLU A 79 16.51 10.79 -17.27
CA GLU A 79 16.85 9.74 -16.31
C GLU A 79 16.51 10.20 -14.89
N LEU A 80 16.36 9.26 -13.96
CA LEU A 80 16.22 9.59 -12.55
C LEU A 80 17.61 9.91 -11.99
N LEU A 81 17.74 11.05 -11.32
CA LEU A 81 18.97 11.51 -10.70
C LEU A 81 19.43 10.47 -9.65
N ASN A 82 20.72 10.12 -9.66
CA ASN A 82 21.27 8.99 -8.92
C ASN A 82 22.77 9.25 -8.65
N CYS A 83 23.23 8.99 -7.42
CA CYS A 83 24.62 9.09 -7.01
C CYS A 83 25.60 8.37 -7.95
N ASP A 84 25.26 7.18 -8.44
CA ASP A 84 26.19 6.32 -9.19
C ASP A 84 26.36 6.77 -10.65
N LYS A 85 25.25 6.96 -11.35
CA LYS A 85 25.25 7.33 -12.78
C LYS A 85 25.56 8.81 -13.02
N HIS A 86 25.22 9.69 -12.07
CA HIS A 86 25.22 11.15 -12.28
C HIS A 86 26.24 11.90 -11.42
N LYS A 87 27.19 11.21 -10.77
CA LYS A 87 28.20 11.79 -9.86
C LYS A 87 28.86 13.07 -10.40
N SER A 88 29.37 13.03 -11.63
CA SER A 88 30.07 14.18 -12.26
C SER A 88 29.16 15.38 -12.55
N LEU A 89 27.86 15.14 -12.77
CA LEU A 89 26.86 16.19 -12.97
C LEU A 89 26.45 16.82 -11.64
N LEU A 90 26.31 16.00 -10.58
CA LEU A 90 26.02 16.47 -9.22
C LEU A 90 27.14 17.38 -8.69
N LEU A 91 28.39 16.96 -8.83
CA LEU A 91 29.57 17.75 -8.44
C LEU A 91 29.67 19.08 -9.19
N ARG A 92 29.40 19.10 -10.51
CA ARG A 92 29.35 20.34 -11.31
C ARG A 92 28.27 21.32 -10.85
N ASN A 93 27.17 20.80 -10.32
CA ASN A 93 26.05 21.58 -9.80
C ASN A 93 26.20 21.88 -8.30
N GLY A 94 27.36 21.62 -7.68
CA GLY A 94 27.61 21.86 -6.27
C GLY A 94 26.77 21.01 -5.30
N ARG A 95 26.18 19.90 -5.77
CA ARG A 95 25.38 18.98 -4.94
C ARG A 95 26.21 17.78 -4.54
N ASP A 96 26.12 17.39 -3.27
CA ASP A 96 26.72 16.16 -2.77
C ASP A 96 26.04 14.93 -3.42
N PRO A 97 26.80 14.05 -4.10
CA PRO A 97 26.28 12.77 -4.59
C PRO A 97 25.71 11.87 -3.48
N GLY A 98 26.21 11.96 -2.24
CA GLY A 98 25.78 11.11 -1.12
C GLY A 98 24.30 11.23 -0.75
N VAL A 99 23.71 12.41 -0.98
CA VAL A 99 22.30 12.70 -0.68
C VAL A 99 21.34 12.06 -1.70
N VAL A 100 21.78 11.87 -2.95
CA VAL A 100 20.91 11.47 -4.06
C VAL A 100 20.70 9.95 -4.10
N ARG A 101 19.76 9.49 -3.28
CA ARG A 101 19.51 8.07 -2.99
C ARG A 101 18.05 7.63 -3.26
N PRO A 102 17.60 7.63 -4.53
CA PRO A 102 16.27 7.13 -4.91
C PRO A 102 16.03 5.64 -4.56
N ASP A 103 17.10 4.87 -4.36
CA ASP A 103 17.06 3.46 -3.94
C ASP A 103 16.46 3.27 -2.54
N ILE A 104 16.60 4.25 -1.63
CA ILE A 104 15.98 4.22 -0.30
C ILE A 104 14.45 4.22 -0.43
N THR A 105 13.92 5.06 -1.31
CA THR A 105 12.48 5.11 -1.61
C THR A 105 12.04 3.83 -2.31
N HIS A 106 12.82 3.32 -3.27
CA HIS A 106 12.53 2.06 -3.97
C HIS A 106 12.40 0.88 -3.01
N GLN A 107 13.38 0.66 -2.14
CA GLN A 107 13.38 -0.44 -1.17
C GLN A 107 12.24 -0.31 -0.16
N SER A 108 11.96 0.92 0.32
CA SER A 108 10.86 1.18 1.25
C SER A 108 9.51 0.87 0.62
N LEU A 109 9.28 1.28 -0.64
CA LEU A 109 8.08 0.94 -1.39
C LEU A 109 7.95 -0.57 -1.64
N LEU A 110 9.05 -1.30 -1.86
CA LEU A 110 8.99 -2.76 -1.98
C LEU A 110 8.49 -3.43 -0.69
N MET A 111 8.98 -3.00 0.48
CA MET A 111 8.51 -3.54 1.77
C MET A 111 7.04 -3.19 2.03
N LEU A 112 6.66 -1.93 1.82
CA LEU A 112 5.29 -1.46 2.02
C LEU A 112 4.29 -2.17 1.10
N MET A 113 4.56 -2.24 -0.21
CA MET A 113 3.60 -2.74 -1.19
C MET A 113 3.49 -4.27 -1.22
N ASP A 114 4.51 -5.00 -0.74
CA ASP A 114 4.46 -6.46 -0.61
C ASP A 114 3.69 -6.94 0.62
N SER A 115 3.63 -6.10 1.67
CA SER A 115 3.07 -6.41 2.98
C SER A 115 1.67 -7.07 2.92
N PRO A 116 1.39 -8.09 3.74
CA PRO A 116 0.03 -8.56 4.01
C PRO A 116 -0.96 -7.42 4.28
N LEU A 117 -0.53 -6.37 5.01
CA LEU A 117 -1.34 -5.18 5.30
C LEU A 117 -1.82 -4.44 4.04
N ASN A 118 -0.96 -4.31 3.02
CA ASN A 118 -1.34 -3.74 1.73
C ASN A 118 -2.33 -4.65 0.98
N ARG A 119 -2.10 -5.96 1.00
CA ARG A 119 -2.99 -6.95 0.36
C ARG A 119 -4.38 -6.99 1.02
N ALA A 120 -4.46 -6.73 2.32
CA ALA A 120 -5.71 -6.57 3.07
C ALA A 120 -6.43 -5.23 2.80
N GLY A 121 -5.84 -4.31 2.02
CA GLY A 121 -6.40 -2.98 1.75
C GLY A 121 -6.34 -2.01 2.93
N LEU A 122 -5.53 -2.33 3.95
CA LEU A 122 -5.38 -1.56 5.19
C LEU A 122 -4.16 -0.61 5.17
N LEU A 123 -3.43 -0.55 4.05
CA LEU A 123 -2.34 0.39 3.82
C LEU A 123 -2.72 1.45 2.78
N GLN A 124 -2.26 2.68 2.97
CA GLN A 124 -2.15 3.72 1.96
C GLN A 124 -0.75 4.31 2.00
N VAL A 125 -0.11 4.55 0.85
CA VAL A 125 1.24 5.12 0.79
C VAL A 125 1.23 6.44 0.05
N TYR A 126 1.96 7.41 0.60
CA TYR A 126 2.31 8.67 -0.04
C TYR A 126 3.83 8.83 -0.08
N ILE A 127 4.33 9.53 -1.10
CA ILE A 127 5.73 9.90 -1.23
C ILE A 127 5.78 11.41 -1.38
N HIS A 128 6.48 12.09 -0.48
CA HIS A 128 6.76 13.52 -0.55
C HIS A 128 8.25 13.71 -0.87
N THR A 129 8.56 14.36 -2.00
CA THR A 129 9.94 14.47 -2.47
C THR A 129 10.64 15.71 -1.93
N GLU A 130 11.98 15.72 -1.94
CA GLU A 130 12.80 16.91 -1.66
C GLU A 130 12.45 18.13 -2.54
N LYS A 131 11.79 17.90 -3.68
CA LYS A 131 11.33 18.94 -4.62
C LYS A 131 9.85 19.33 -4.39
N ASN A 132 9.29 19.04 -3.21
CA ASN A 132 7.92 19.38 -2.84
C ASN A 132 6.87 18.76 -3.79
N VAL A 133 7.14 17.57 -4.33
CA VAL A 133 6.18 16.82 -5.16
C VAL A 133 5.54 15.74 -4.29
N LEU A 134 4.23 15.78 -4.14
CA LEU A 134 3.46 14.75 -3.43
C LEU A 134 2.89 13.73 -4.42
N ILE A 135 3.15 12.46 -4.16
CA ILE A 135 2.74 11.32 -4.98
C ILE A 135 1.83 10.41 -4.15
N GLU A 136 0.66 10.13 -4.67
CA GLU A 136 -0.29 9.12 -4.20
C GLU A 136 0.04 7.78 -4.87
N VAL A 137 0.22 6.72 -4.07
CA VAL A 137 0.45 5.35 -4.54
C VAL A 137 -0.82 4.53 -4.33
N ASN A 138 -1.42 4.02 -5.41
CA ASN A 138 -2.56 3.11 -5.33
C ASN A 138 -2.10 1.76 -4.76
N PRO A 139 -2.78 1.16 -3.75
CA PRO A 139 -2.48 -0.16 -3.19
C PRO A 139 -2.28 -1.29 -4.22
N GLN A 140 -2.93 -1.21 -5.39
CA GLN A 140 -2.81 -2.19 -6.49
C GLN A 140 -1.50 -2.06 -7.30
N THR A 141 -0.68 -1.04 -7.04
CA THR A 141 0.55 -0.77 -7.81
C THR A 141 1.63 -1.82 -7.54
N ARG A 142 1.98 -2.60 -8.56
CA ARG A 142 3.15 -3.49 -8.51
C ARG A 142 4.43 -2.71 -8.81
N ILE A 143 5.17 -2.37 -7.75
CA ILE A 143 6.46 -1.68 -7.86
C ILE A 143 7.49 -2.60 -8.54
N PRO A 144 8.22 -2.14 -9.59
CA PRO A 144 9.23 -2.95 -10.26
C PRO A 144 10.35 -3.38 -9.31
N ARG A 145 10.69 -4.69 -9.27
CA ARG A 145 11.74 -5.21 -8.37
C ARG A 145 13.16 -4.77 -8.75
N THR A 146 13.41 -4.61 -10.05
CA THR A 146 14.69 -4.12 -10.57
C THR A 146 14.73 -2.60 -10.54
N PHE A 147 15.75 -2.03 -9.91
CA PHE A 147 15.88 -0.60 -9.71
C PHE A 147 15.81 0.24 -11.00
N ASP A 148 16.46 -0.16 -12.10
CA ASP A 148 16.38 0.59 -13.37
C ASP A 148 14.95 0.74 -13.93
N ARG A 149 14.10 -0.29 -13.77
CA ARG A 149 12.68 -0.20 -14.16
C ARG A 149 11.88 0.72 -13.23
N PHE A 150 12.24 0.78 -11.95
CA PHE A 150 11.66 1.76 -11.02
C PHE A 150 12.06 3.19 -11.42
N CYS A 151 13.32 3.43 -11.78
CA CYS A 151 13.79 4.73 -12.28
C CYS A 151 13.00 5.18 -13.52
N GLY A 152 12.83 4.31 -14.51
CA GLY A 152 12.01 4.61 -15.70
C GLY A 152 10.54 4.93 -15.36
N LEU A 153 9.95 4.19 -14.41
CA LEU A 153 8.59 4.43 -13.91
C LEU A 153 8.46 5.80 -13.22
N MET A 154 9.45 6.19 -12.40
CA MET A 154 9.47 7.49 -11.72
C MET A 154 9.68 8.65 -12.69
N VAL A 155 10.55 8.50 -13.70
CA VAL A 155 10.69 9.48 -14.79
C VAL A 155 9.35 9.65 -15.53
N GLN A 156 8.68 8.56 -15.90
CA GLN A 156 7.37 8.63 -16.54
C GLN A 156 6.33 9.33 -15.65
N LEU A 157 6.30 9.03 -14.35
CA LEU A 157 5.38 9.66 -13.39
C LEU A 157 5.61 11.17 -13.30
N LEU A 158 6.87 11.61 -13.14
CA LEU A 158 7.22 13.02 -12.97
C LEU A 158 6.96 13.83 -14.26
N HIS A 159 7.11 13.23 -15.44
CA HIS A 159 6.78 13.89 -16.72
C HIS A 159 5.29 13.91 -17.06
N LYS A 160 4.52 12.88 -16.70
CA LYS A 160 3.09 12.74 -17.08
C LYS A 160 2.12 13.04 -15.94
N PHE A 161 2.61 13.35 -14.74
CA PHE A 161 1.88 13.52 -13.48
C PHE A 161 0.99 12.34 -13.05
N SER A 162 0.94 11.25 -13.83
CA SER A 162 0.29 9.99 -13.46
C SER A 162 0.76 8.83 -14.33
N VAL A 163 0.70 7.63 -13.76
CA VAL A 163 0.87 6.35 -14.47
C VAL A 163 -0.42 5.56 -14.34
N ARG A 164 -0.89 4.99 -15.46
CA ARG A 164 -2.08 4.14 -15.50
C ARG A 164 -1.69 2.67 -15.59
N ALA A 165 -2.62 1.80 -15.21
CA ALA A 165 -2.52 0.37 -15.48
C ALA A 165 -2.47 0.11 -17.00
N ALA A 166 -1.85 -0.98 -17.44
CA ALA A 166 -1.78 -1.33 -18.86
C ALA A 166 -3.10 -1.92 -19.38
N ASP A 167 -3.87 -2.50 -18.48
CA ASP A 167 -5.12 -3.24 -18.64
C ASP A 167 -6.36 -2.41 -18.28
N GLY A 168 -6.22 -1.15 -17.87
CA GLY A 168 -7.37 -0.33 -17.50
C GLY A 168 -7.12 1.16 -17.31
N PRO A 169 -8.18 1.98 -17.19
CA PRO A 169 -8.08 3.44 -17.06
C PRO A 169 -7.57 3.89 -15.68
N GLN A 170 -7.47 2.97 -14.71
CA GLN A 170 -7.09 3.26 -13.32
C GLN A 170 -5.70 3.88 -13.23
N LYS A 171 -5.57 4.90 -12.39
CA LYS A 171 -4.27 5.51 -12.06
C LYS A 171 -3.63 4.71 -10.92
N LEU A 172 -2.43 4.22 -11.16
CA LEU A 172 -1.61 3.49 -10.18
C LEU A 172 -0.74 4.44 -9.36
N LEU A 173 -0.12 5.39 -10.04
CA LEU A 173 0.66 6.47 -9.42
C LEU A 173 0.13 7.81 -9.90
N LYS A 174 0.04 8.79 -9.01
CA LYS A 174 -0.52 10.12 -9.34
C LYS A 174 0.16 11.20 -8.51
N VAL A 175 0.62 12.26 -9.17
CA VAL A 175 1.02 13.49 -8.50
C VAL A 175 -0.25 14.21 -8.03
N ILE A 176 -0.28 14.59 -6.76
CA ILE A 176 -1.37 15.29 -6.09
C ILE A 176 -0.89 16.64 -5.54
N LYS A 177 -1.84 17.49 -5.15
CA LYS A 177 -1.54 18.82 -4.59
C LYS A 177 -1.11 18.69 -3.13
N ASN A 178 -0.13 19.49 -2.72
CA ASN A 178 0.18 19.74 -1.32
C ASN A 178 -0.91 20.59 -0.63
N PRO A 179 -1.01 20.55 0.71
CA PRO A 179 -0.25 19.70 1.64
C PRO A 179 -0.75 18.25 1.69
N VAL A 180 0.03 17.33 2.27
CA VAL A 180 -0.38 15.92 2.45
C VAL A 180 -1.58 15.77 3.38
N THR A 181 -1.75 16.67 4.33
CA THR A 181 -2.85 16.71 5.30
C THR A 181 -4.24 16.72 4.66
N ASP A 182 -4.39 17.36 3.50
CA ASP A 182 -5.67 17.48 2.79
C ASP A 182 -6.20 16.13 2.25
N HIS A 183 -5.33 15.12 2.20
CA HIS A 183 -5.63 13.76 1.72
C HIS A 183 -5.72 12.74 2.84
N LEU A 184 -5.42 13.14 4.09
CA LEU A 184 -5.55 12.26 5.26
C LEU A 184 -7.01 12.19 5.72
N PRO A 185 -7.47 11.04 6.23
CA PRO A 185 -8.82 10.91 6.78
C PRO A 185 -8.99 11.71 8.09
N VAL A 186 -10.24 12.06 8.41
CA VAL A 186 -10.59 12.78 9.65
C VAL A 186 -10.30 11.89 10.86
N GLY A 187 -9.79 12.48 11.95
CA GLY A 187 -9.40 11.75 13.16
C GLY A 187 -8.06 11.01 13.05
N CYS A 188 -7.33 11.15 11.94
CA CYS A 188 -6.04 10.50 11.77
C CYS A 188 -4.96 11.12 12.66
N MET A 189 -4.35 10.33 13.54
CA MET A 189 -3.17 10.74 14.33
C MET A 189 -1.93 10.74 13.43
N LYS A 190 -1.14 11.83 13.47
CA LYS A 190 0.09 11.98 12.65
C LYS A 190 1.34 11.81 13.52
N ILE A 191 2.14 10.78 13.24
CA ILE A 191 3.31 10.39 14.03
C ILE A 191 4.57 10.44 13.15
N GLY A 192 5.60 11.16 13.57
CA GLY A 192 6.89 11.17 12.88
C GLY A 192 7.89 10.20 13.51
N THR A 193 8.70 9.53 12.69
CA THR A 193 9.78 8.65 13.16
C THR A 193 11.12 9.37 13.15
N SER A 194 11.90 9.24 14.23
CA SER A 194 13.27 9.75 14.32
C SER A 194 14.09 8.96 15.34
N PHE A 195 15.30 8.58 14.95
CA PHE A 195 16.27 7.93 15.85
C PHE A 195 16.73 8.86 16.99
N SER A 196 16.64 10.19 16.81
CA SER A 196 17.09 11.18 17.80
C SER A 196 16.17 11.30 19.03
N VAL A 197 15.03 10.59 19.06
CA VAL A 197 14.12 10.57 20.22
C VAL A 197 14.72 9.66 21.31
N PRO A 198 15.01 10.16 22.53
CA PRO A 198 15.74 9.39 23.54
C PRO A 198 15.05 8.11 24.03
N THR A 199 13.72 8.08 23.96
CA THR A 199 12.90 6.96 24.46
C THR A 199 12.37 6.15 23.28
N VAL A 200 12.71 4.85 23.26
CA VAL A 200 12.10 3.89 22.32
C VAL A 200 10.67 3.62 22.76
N THR A 201 9.75 3.75 21.81
CA THR A 201 8.32 3.44 21.95
C THR A 201 8.05 2.09 21.31
N ASP A 202 7.24 1.23 21.95
CA ASP A 202 6.75 0.02 21.30
C ASP A 202 5.75 0.42 20.21
N VAL A 203 5.89 -0.16 19.00
CA VAL A 203 5.00 0.15 17.89
C VAL A 203 3.57 -0.35 18.18
N ARG A 204 3.41 -1.37 19.04
CA ARG A 204 2.10 -1.91 19.43
C ARG A 204 1.22 -0.88 20.15
N ASP A 205 1.83 -0.05 20.99
CA ASP A 205 1.16 1.04 21.73
C ASP A 205 0.66 2.17 20.81
N LEU A 206 1.05 2.15 19.53
CA LEU A 206 0.69 3.13 18.52
C LEU A 206 -0.39 2.66 17.55
N VAL A 207 -0.82 1.40 17.65
CA VAL A 207 -1.84 0.84 16.75
C VAL A 207 -3.24 1.11 17.31
N PRO A 208 -4.03 2.03 16.72
CA PRO A 208 -5.42 2.23 17.13
C PRO A 208 -6.29 1.02 16.75
N THR A 209 -7.31 0.74 17.54
CA THR A 209 -8.25 -0.37 17.28
C THR A 209 -9.14 -0.12 16.06
N ALA A 210 -9.60 1.13 15.89
CA ALA A 210 -10.61 1.53 14.91
C ALA A 210 -10.19 2.70 14.00
N ASP A 211 -9.36 3.62 14.51
CA ASP A 211 -9.02 4.86 13.82
C ASP A 211 -7.91 4.69 12.76
N PRO A 212 -7.81 5.62 11.79
CA PRO A 212 -6.65 5.69 10.90
C PRO A 212 -5.45 6.33 11.60
N VAL A 213 -4.23 5.95 11.22
CA VAL A 213 -2.98 6.54 11.73
C VAL A 213 -1.98 6.75 10.60
N ALA A 214 -1.36 7.92 10.57
CA ALA A 214 -0.36 8.30 9.60
C ALA A 214 1.04 8.28 10.24
N ILE A 215 1.96 7.50 9.68
CA ILE A 215 3.34 7.41 10.15
C ILE A 215 4.28 7.98 9.07
N VAL A 216 5.07 8.98 9.45
CA VAL A 216 6.05 9.65 8.59
C VAL A 216 7.42 9.00 8.76
N VAL A 217 7.98 8.52 7.65
CA VAL A 217 9.27 7.84 7.58
C VAL A 217 10.18 8.59 6.61
N GLY A 218 11.37 8.99 7.07
CA GLY A 218 12.35 9.68 6.22
C GLY A 218 12.89 8.77 5.11
N ALA A 219 12.84 9.25 3.87
CA ALA A 219 13.26 8.54 2.66
C ALA A 219 14.49 9.18 1.97
N PHE A 220 15.27 9.93 2.75
CA PHE A 220 16.53 10.60 2.40
C PHE A 220 17.76 9.80 2.89
N ALA A 221 18.95 10.11 2.37
CA ALA A 221 20.19 9.48 2.80
C ALA A 221 20.65 9.91 4.21
N HIS A 222 20.57 11.20 4.49
CA HIS A 222 20.96 11.85 5.74
C HIS A 222 19.98 12.98 6.05
N GLY A 223 19.62 13.15 7.32
CA GLY A 223 18.65 14.15 7.76
C GLY A 223 17.80 13.65 8.92
N SER A 224 16.72 14.38 9.21
CA SER A 224 15.69 13.99 10.16
C SER A 224 14.32 14.39 9.61
N VAL A 225 13.27 13.67 9.99
CA VAL A 225 11.89 14.05 9.65
C VAL A 225 11.56 15.32 10.43
N ASN A 226 11.36 16.41 9.70
CA ASN A 226 10.98 17.72 10.24
C ASN A 226 9.81 18.27 9.43
N VAL A 227 8.60 17.99 9.92
CA VAL A 227 7.33 18.40 9.29
C VAL A 227 6.41 19.01 10.34
N ASP A 228 5.58 19.96 9.91
CA ASP A 228 4.68 20.74 10.77
C ASP A 228 3.40 20.00 11.17
N TYR A 229 3.03 18.96 10.42
CA TYR A 229 1.76 18.23 10.61
C TYR A 229 1.84 17.04 11.59
N THR A 230 3.01 16.66 12.09
CA THR A 230 3.16 15.57 13.08
C THR A 230 2.88 16.05 14.51
N GLU A 231 2.09 15.29 15.26
CA GLU A 231 1.73 15.59 16.66
C GLU A 231 2.80 15.13 17.66
N LYS A 232 3.54 14.07 17.32
CA LYS A 232 4.63 13.52 18.14
C LYS A 232 5.70 12.87 17.28
N MET A 233 6.93 12.90 17.80
CA MET A 233 8.07 12.16 17.26
C MET A 233 8.36 10.94 18.14
N ILE A 234 8.66 9.80 17.52
CA ILE A 234 9.01 8.54 18.21
C ILE A 234 10.33 7.96 17.69
N SER A 235 11.02 7.21 18.55
CA SER A 235 11.99 6.20 18.13
C SER A 235 11.38 4.81 18.29
N ILE A 236 11.65 3.90 17.35
CA ILE A 236 11.19 2.49 17.39
C ILE A 236 12.34 1.50 17.63
N SER A 237 13.56 2.00 17.91
CA SER A 237 14.77 1.19 18.01
C SER A 237 15.93 1.97 18.67
N ASN A 238 16.70 1.28 19.53
CA ASN A 238 17.96 1.81 20.08
C ASN A 238 19.09 1.90 19.04
N TYR A 239 18.88 1.37 17.83
CA TYR A 239 19.80 1.40 16.71
C TYR A 239 19.20 2.19 15.54
N PRO A 240 20.01 2.96 14.78
CA PRO A 240 19.54 3.61 13.56
C PRO A 240 19.12 2.55 12.54
N LEU A 241 17.92 2.71 11.98
CA LEU A 241 17.33 1.78 11.01
C LEU A 241 17.31 2.39 9.61
N SER A 242 17.37 1.55 8.58
CA SER A 242 17.03 1.99 7.22
C SER A 242 15.54 2.26 7.10
N ALA A 243 15.15 3.18 6.22
CA ALA A 243 13.75 3.51 5.95
C ALA A 243 12.90 2.26 5.60
N ALA A 244 13.48 1.33 4.83
CA ALA A 244 12.83 0.09 4.45
C ALA A 244 12.62 -0.87 5.64
N LEU A 245 13.58 -0.98 6.56
CA LEU A 245 13.44 -1.80 7.77
C LEU A 245 12.46 -1.17 8.77
N THR A 246 12.43 0.16 8.87
CA THR A 246 11.41 0.91 9.61
C THR A 246 10.02 0.62 9.05
N CYS A 247 9.83 0.71 7.73
CA CYS A 247 8.57 0.36 7.07
C CYS A 247 8.13 -1.07 7.38
N ALA A 248 9.04 -2.05 7.23
CA ALA A 248 8.75 -3.47 7.48
C ALA A 248 8.35 -3.73 8.95
N LYS A 249 9.08 -3.16 9.92
CA LYS A 249 8.73 -3.26 11.35
C LYS A 249 7.34 -2.69 11.63
N ILE A 250 7.04 -1.51 11.09
CA ILE A 250 5.73 -0.88 11.23
C ILE A 250 4.64 -1.80 10.63
N THR A 251 4.76 -2.22 9.37
CA THR A 251 3.70 -3.04 8.74
C THR A 251 3.48 -4.35 9.50
N SER A 252 4.54 -5.05 9.92
CA SER A 252 4.40 -6.31 10.66
C SER A 252 3.77 -6.16 12.05
N THR A 253 4.06 -5.07 12.78
CA THR A 253 3.36 -4.81 14.05
C THR A 253 1.88 -4.46 13.82
N PHE A 254 1.55 -3.72 12.77
CA PHE A 254 0.15 -3.43 12.41
C PHE A 254 -0.59 -4.69 11.94
N GLU A 255 0.09 -5.62 11.26
CA GLU A 255 -0.44 -6.93 10.86
C GLU A 255 -0.82 -7.76 12.08
N GLU A 256 0.10 -7.91 13.04
CA GLU A 256 -0.12 -8.60 14.32
C GLU A 256 -1.31 -8.01 15.09
N MET A 257 -1.31 -6.69 15.30
CA MET A 257 -2.32 -5.99 16.10
C MET A 257 -3.71 -5.91 15.44
N TRP A 258 -3.80 -6.00 14.12
CA TRP A 258 -5.09 -6.01 13.40
C TRP A 258 -5.56 -7.40 12.97
N GLY A 259 -4.77 -8.45 13.23
CA GLY A 259 -5.11 -9.84 12.90
C GLY A 259 -5.00 -10.16 11.41
N VAL A 260 -4.00 -9.60 10.72
CA VAL A 260 -3.69 -9.90 9.31
C VAL A 260 -2.57 -10.93 9.28
N VAL A 261 -2.85 -12.10 8.67
CA VAL A 261 -1.95 -13.26 8.57
C VAL A 261 -1.94 -13.78 7.13
#